data_AF-A0A2R5F913-F1
#
_entry.id   AF-A0A2R5F913-F1
#
_cell.length_a   1.000
_cell.length_b   1.000
_cell.length_c   1.000
_cell.angle_alpha   90.00
_cell.angle_beta   90.00
_cell.angle_gamma   90.00
#
_symmetry.space_group_name_H-M   'P 1'
#
loop_
_entity.id
_entity.type
_entity.pdbx_description
1 polymer ?
#
loop_
_entity_poly.entity_id
_entity_poly.type
_entity_poly.pdbx_seq_one_letter_code
_entity_poly.pdbx_strand_id
1 'polypeptide(L)'
;MRYFAKLMLGILAAMSCAASAAVWSPISSFTAANKWNGICVTSGAANTWHKLGPCSAYDIALTVSSNQTNYNVRTAAIAAGWDGVTPVSVGVTINSGVVISSSTTSTAAFVSGSFPAGSSLTIANSGRIEGRGGNGGKGGGLGGAGSAGGAGGAAVSVTVPTTINNIGTIYGGGGGGGGGQVAGTHLNSGGGGGGGGVGVSSGGAGGTGAAAGASSGAGGTISAAGAGGAGGNNGGGYIGGSGGAGGGYGAAGASGGTASTTGPYGPYAGGAAGAAVQANGYTLTWTSGNNSTQVKGPIQ
;
A
#
# COMPACT_ATOMS: atom_id res chain seq x y z
N MET A 1 -17.32 -61.80 4.08
CA MET A 1 -17.91 -61.09 5.26
C MET A 1 -16.83 -60.99 6.33
N ARG A 2 -16.75 -59.84 7.04
CA ARG A 2 -16.23 -59.63 8.42
C ARG A 2 -14.84 -60.22 8.77
N TYR A 3 -13.82 -59.36 8.96
CA TYR A 3 -13.19 -58.99 10.26
C TYR A 3 -12.42 -60.13 10.97
N PHE A 4 -11.25 -59.96 11.60
CA PHE A 4 -10.81 -58.87 12.49
C PHE A 4 -9.27 -58.71 12.51
N ALA A 5 -8.77 -57.53 12.84
CA ALA A 5 -7.35 -57.25 13.04
C ALA A 5 -6.87 -57.56 14.47
N LYS A 6 -5.57 -57.86 14.61
CA LYS A 6 -4.82 -57.76 15.88
C LYS A 6 -3.58 -56.90 15.65
N LEU A 7 -3.45 -55.80 16.40
CA LEU A 7 -2.16 -55.17 16.65
C LEU A 7 -2.15 -54.71 18.12
N MET A 8 -1.15 -55.15 18.87
CA MET A 8 -0.96 -54.76 20.27
C MET A 8 -0.05 -53.53 20.37
N LEU A 9 -0.23 -52.79 21.46
CA LEU A 9 0.41 -51.51 21.75
C LEU A 9 1.69 -51.70 22.57
N GLY A 10 2.70 -50.85 22.34
CA GLY A 10 3.86 -50.68 23.22
C GLY A 10 4.09 -49.21 23.54
N ILE A 11 4.08 -48.84 24.82
CA ILE A 11 4.26 -47.46 25.32
C ILE A 11 5.46 -47.41 26.28
N LEU A 12 6.33 -46.41 26.12
CA LEU A 12 6.90 -45.54 27.18
C LEU A 12 7.85 -44.52 26.50
N ALA A 13 8.03 -43.27 26.98
CA ALA A 13 7.71 -42.73 28.30
C ALA A 13 7.25 -41.24 28.31
N ALA A 14 6.59 -40.87 29.43
CA ALA A 14 6.60 -39.59 30.19
C ALA A 14 7.14 -38.30 29.51
N MET A 15 6.61 -37.09 29.69
CA MET A 15 5.65 -36.47 30.64
C MET A 15 5.19 -35.10 30.03
N SER A 16 4.15 -34.37 30.47
CA SER A 16 3.07 -34.62 31.44
C SER A 16 1.92 -33.61 31.25
N CYS A 17 0.70 -34.09 30.98
CA CYS A 17 -0.57 -33.39 31.26
C CYS A 17 -1.67 -34.46 31.35
N ALA A 18 -2.63 -34.30 32.27
CA ALA A 18 -3.60 -35.36 32.58
C ALA A 18 -4.63 -35.55 31.45
N ALA A 19 -4.34 -36.46 30.53
CA ALA A 19 -5.31 -36.93 29.55
C ALA A 19 -6.38 -37.77 30.27
N SER A 20 -7.57 -37.21 30.46
CA SER A 20 -8.76 -38.06 30.59
C SER A 20 -8.86 -38.89 29.30
N ALA A 21 -9.05 -40.20 29.44
CA ALA A 21 -9.06 -41.12 28.32
C ALA A 21 -10.32 -40.89 27.47
N ALA A 22 -10.24 -39.98 26.50
CA ALA A 22 -11.29 -39.75 25.52
C ALA A 22 -11.48 -41.02 24.69
N VAL A 23 -12.59 -41.73 24.93
CA VAL A 23 -13.00 -42.89 24.14
C VAL A 23 -13.53 -42.38 22.80
N TRP A 24 -12.69 -42.41 21.78
CA TRP A 24 -13.07 -42.02 20.42
C TRP A 24 -13.82 -43.15 19.71
N SER A 25 -15.14 -43.04 19.67
CA SER A 25 -16.00 -43.91 18.87
C SER A 25 -15.89 -43.57 17.38
N PRO A 26 -15.89 -44.56 16.46
CA PRO A 26 -16.01 -44.28 15.03
C PRO A 26 -17.34 -43.59 14.71
N ILE A 27 -17.31 -42.54 13.90
CA ILE A 27 -18.52 -41.92 13.36
C ILE A 27 -19.16 -42.92 12.39
N SER A 28 -20.32 -43.48 12.76
CA SER A 28 -20.97 -44.58 12.06
C SER A 28 -21.87 -44.15 10.89
N SER A 29 -22.14 -42.85 10.74
CA SER A 29 -22.82 -42.28 9.58
C SER A 29 -22.52 -40.78 9.44
N PHE A 30 -22.49 -40.30 8.20
CA PHE A 30 -22.34 -38.88 7.86
C PHE A 30 -23.67 -38.35 7.35
N THR A 31 -24.27 -37.39 8.06
CA THR A 31 -25.43 -36.63 7.56
C THR A 31 -24.96 -35.38 6.83
N ALA A 32 -25.53 -35.12 5.65
CA ALA A 32 -25.00 -34.17 4.66
C ALA A 32 -25.17 -32.66 5.00
N ALA A 33 -25.41 -32.32 6.27
CA ALA A 33 -25.71 -30.95 6.70
C ALA A 33 -24.47 -30.08 6.98
N ASN A 34 -23.32 -30.70 7.27
CA ASN A 34 -22.09 -29.98 7.60
C ASN A 34 -21.17 -29.89 6.38
N LYS A 35 -21.08 -28.69 5.77
CA LYS A 35 -20.04 -28.39 4.78
C LYS A 35 -18.68 -28.29 5.48
N TRP A 36 -17.85 -29.31 5.33
CA TRP A 36 -16.45 -29.27 5.75
C TRP A 36 -15.59 -28.72 4.61
N ASN A 37 -14.79 -27.68 4.86
CA ASN A 37 -13.72 -27.30 3.94
C ASN A 37 -12.66 -28.41 3.94
N GLY A 38 -12.26 -28.85 2.74
CA GLY A 38 -11.32 -29.95 2.57
C GLY A 38 -9.92 -29.60 3.09
N ILE A 39 -9.31 -30.51 3.85
CA ILE A 39 -7.90 -30.39 4.24
C ILE A 39 -7.05 -30.49 2.96
N CYS A 40 -6.27 -29.45 2.66
CA CYS A 40 -5.38 -29.41 1.50
C CYS A 40 -4.14 -30.30 1.71
N VAL A 41 -4.27 -31.59 1.41
CA VAL A 41 -3.14 -32.53 1.31
C VAL A 41 -2.51 -32.44 -0.08
N THR A 42 -1.39 -31.74 -0.19
CA THR A 42 -0.51 -31.75 -1.37
C THR A 42 0.23 -33.08 -1.48
N SER A 43 -0.42 -34.06 -2.14
CA SER A 43 0.15 -35.29 -2.70
C SER A 43 1.27 -35.96 -1.88
N GLY A 44 0.89 -36.82 -0.94
CA GLY A 44 1.81 -37.69 -0.20
C GLY A 44 1.37 -39.15 -0.26
N ALA A 45 2.31 -40.08 -0.09
CA ALA A 45 2.01 -41.51 -0.06
C ALA A 45 1.11 -41.86 1.14
N ALA A 46 0.21 -42.82 0.95
CA ALA A 46 -0.68 -43.31 2.00
C ALA A 46 0.12 -43.74 3.24
N ASN A 47 -0.42 -43.45 4.43
CA ASN A 47 0.16 -43.73 5.75
C ASN A 47 1.33 -42.82 6.19
N THR A 48 1.59 -41.71 5.49
CA THR A 48 2.54 -40.68 5.97
C THR A 48 1.82 -39.65 6.84
N TRP A 49 2.25 -39.43 8.08
CA TRP A 49 1.73 -38.34 8.93
C TRP A 49 2.29 -37.00 8.46
N HIS A 50 1.48 -36.23 7.75
CA HIS A 50 1.83 -34.86 7.38
C HIS A 50 1.58 -33.92 8.57
N LYS A 51 2.58 -33.12 8.94
CA LYS A 51 2.36 -31.96 9.82
C LYS A 51 1.50 -30.97 9.05
N LEU A 52 0.20 -30.95 9.35
CA LEU A 52 -0.68 -29.89 8.87
C LEU A 52 -0.07 -28.54 9.31
N GLY A 53 -0.08 -27.57 8.40
CA GLY A 53 0.19 -26.18 8.77
C GLY A 53 -0.81 -25.71 9.84
N PRO A 54 -0.59 -24.54 10.47
CA PRO A 54 -1.59 -23.96 11.34
C PRO A 54 -2.92 -23.90 10.59
N CYS A 55 -3.92 -24.65 11.07
CA CYS A 55 -5.21 -24.74 10.42
C CYS A 55 -5.96 -23.43 10.67
N SER A 56 -5.89 -22.50 9.71
CA SER A 56 -6.82 -21.38 9.65
C SER A 56 -8.22 -21.95 9.62
N ALA A 57 -9.01 -21.74 10.70
CA ALA A 57 -10.36 -22.29 10.78
C ALA A 57 -11.30 -21.66 9.73
N TYR A 58 -10.89 -20.52 9.18
CA TYR A 58 -11.55 -19.82 8.09
C TYR A 58 -10.64 -19.74 6.86
N ASP A 59 -11.22 -20.03 5.70
CA ASP A 59 -10.67 -19.74 4.37
C ASP A 59 -11.70 -18.89 3.64
N ILE A 60 -11.31 -17.67 3.24
CA ILE A 60 -12.21 -16.63 2.73
C ILE A 60 -11.74 -16.17 1.37
N ALA A 61 -12.55 -16.41 0.34
CA ALA A 61 -12.33 -15.88 -1.01
C ALA A 61 -13.12 -14.57 -1.22
N LEU A 62 -12.42 -13.49 -1.53
CA LEU A 62 -12.96 -12.17 -1.82
C LEU A 62 -12.70 -11.81 -3.29
N THR A 63 -13.72 -11.27 -3.96
CA THR A 63 -13.62 -10.79 -5.35
C THR A 63 -13.93 -9.30 -5.41
N VAL A 64 -12.98 -8.51 -5.89
CA VAL A 64 -13.16 -7.08 -6.17
C VAL A 64 -13.45 -6.94 -7.67
N SER A 65 -14.73 -6.71 -8.00
CA SER A 65 -15.25 -6.65 -9.37
C SER A 65 -15.55 -5.23 -9.88
N SER A 66 -15.43 -4.22 -9.02
CA SER A 66 -15.68 -2.80 -9.32
C SER A 66 -14.66 -1.91 -8.61
N ASN A 67 -14.47 -0.68 -9.10
CA ASN A 67 -13.50 0.27 -8.54
C ASN A 67 -13.73 0.53 -7.05
N GLN A 68 -12.65 0.61 -6.28
CA GLN A 68 -12.66 0.84 -4.84
C GLN A 68 -11.77 2.02 -4.46
N THR A 69 -12.06 2.62 -3.31
CA THR A 69 -11.20 3.63 -2.68
C THR A 69 -10.91 3.17 -1.25
N ASN A 70 -9.63 3.07 -0.89
CA ASN A 70 -9.15 2.59 0.41
C ASN A 70 -9.73 1.21 0.80
N TYR A 71 -9.61 0.23 -0.10
CA TYR A 71 -10.12 -1.13 0.11
C TYR A 71 -9.47 -1.80 1.33
N ASN A 72 -10.30 -2.35 2.22
CA ASN A 72 -9.87 -2.97 3.48
C ASN A 72 -10.26 -4.45 3.51
N VAL A 73 -9.25 -5.33 3.49
CA VAL A 73 -9.44 -6.79 3.46
C VAL A 73 -10.14 -7.28 4.73
N ARG A 74 -9.76 -6.79 5.91
CA ARG A 74 -10.39 -7.15 7.20
C ARG A 74 -11.89 -6.88 7.19
N THR A 75 -12.30 -5.69 6.73
CA THR A 75 -13.72 -5.30 6.64
C THR A 75 -14.47 -6.20 5.65
N ALA A 76 -13.88 -6.48 4.49
CA ALA A 76 -14.48 -7.35 3.48
C ALA A 76 -14.57 -8.83 3.95
N ALA A 77 -13.59 -9.33 4.69
CA ALA A 77 -13.61 -10.67 5.26
C ALA A 77 -14.70 -10.82 6.34
N ILE A 78 -14.88 -9.83 7.21
CA ILE A 78 -15.99 -9.80 8.20
C ILE A 78 -17.35 -9.78 7.47
N ALA A 79 -17.50 -8.95 6.43
CA ALA A 79 -18.70 -8.93 5.60
C ALA A 79 -18.96 -10.26 4.85
N ALA A 80 -17.92 -11.05 4.59
CA ALA A 80 -18.00 -12.40 4.03
C ALA A 80 -18.25 -13.51 5.07
N GLY A 81 -18.45 -13.17 6.35
CA GLY A 81 -18.81 -14.11 7.42
C GLY A 81 -17.66 -14.59 8.31
N TRP A 82 -16.47 -13.97 8.24
CA TRP A 82 -15.41 -14.20 9.21
C TRP A 82 -15.72 -13.51 10.56
N ASP A 83 -15.39 -14.17 11.68
CA ASP A 83 -15.67 -13.71 13.03
C ASP A 83 -14.82 -12.51 13.51
N GLY A 84 -13.77 -12.16 12.77
CA GLY A 84 -12.88 -11.04 13.08
C GLY A 84 -11.80 -11.34 14.14
N VAL A 85 -11.75 -12.56 14.69
CA VAL A 85 -10.93 -12.94 15.86
C VAL A 85 -10.17 -14.27 15.72
N THR A 86 -10.66 -15.20 14.91
CA THR A 86 -10.00 -16.50 14.66
C THR A 86 -9.01 -16.38 13.49
N PRO A 87 -7.82 -17.03 13.53
CA PRO A 87 -6.87 -17.00 12.41
C PRO A 87 -7.49 -17.46 11.09
N VAL A 88 -7.25 -16.69 10.03
CA VAL A 88 -7.91 -16.81 8.73
C VAL A 88 -6.91 -16.76 7.58
N SER A 89 -7.15 -17.57 6.55
CA SER A 89 -6.51 -17.40 5.25
C SER A 89 -7.46 -16.63 4.33
N VAL A 90 -7.01 -15.52 3.74
CA VAL A 90 -7.83 -14.71 2.83
C VAL A 90 -7.22 -14.68 1.44
N GLY A 91 -7.96 -15.11 0.44
CA GLY A 91 -7.63 -14.92 -0.98
C GLY A 91 -8.41 -13.73 -1.55
N VAL A 92 -7.72 -12.72 -2.06
CA VAL A 92 -8.33 -11.55 -2.71
C VAL A 92 -8.03 -11.55 -4.19
N THR A 93 -9.06 -11.64 -5.02
CA THR A 93 -8.97 -11.52 -6.48
C THR A 93 -9.44 -10.15 -6.91
N ILE A 94 -8.61 -9.40 -7.64
CA ILE A 94 -8.93 -8.09 -8.20
C ILE A 94 -9.07 -8.27 -9.72
N ASN A 95 -10.28 -8.04 -10.23
CA ASN A 95 -10.58 -8.27 -11.64
C ASN A 95 -9.86 -7.29 -12.56
N SER A 96 -9.68 -7.67 -13.84
CA SER A 96 -9.19 -6.76 -14.86
C SER A 96 -10.12 -5.54 -15.04
N GLY A 97 -9.54 -4.38 -15.32
CA GLY A 97 -10.25 -3.10 -15.41
C GLY A 97 -10.58 -2.44 -14.08
N VAL A 98 -10.44 -3.13 -12.94
CA VAL A 98 -10.67 -2.56 -11.61
C VAL A 98 -9.50 -1.66 -11.19
N VAL A 99 -9.81 -0.48 -10.67
CA VAL A 99 -8.88 0.42 -10.01
C VAL A 99 -9.19 0.48 -8.51
N ILE A 100 -8.19 0.18 -7.69
CA ILE A 100 -8.19 0.42 -6.24
C ILE A 100 -7.31 1.63 -5.97
N SER A 101 -7.91 2.69 -5.45
CA SER A 101 -7.28 4.01 -5.26
C SER A 101 -7.18 4.40 -3.79
N SER A 102 -6.42 5.45 -3.48
CA SER A 102 -6.47 6.10 -2.15
C SER A 102 -6.97 7.54 -2.23
N SER A 103 -7.80 7.93 -1.26
CA SER A 103 -8.25 9.31 -1.06
C SER A 103 -7.21 10.20 -0.36
N THR A 104 -6.21 9.62 0.32
CA THR A 104 -5.18 10.35 1.08
C THR A 104 -3.77 9.80 0.79
N THR A 105 -2.73 10.50 1.22
CA THR A 105 -1.35 9.98 1.18
C THR A 105 -0.98 9.17 2.43
N SER A 106 -1.75 9.30 3.52
CA SER A 106 -1.53 8.57 4.78
C SER A 106 -2.16 7.18 4.80
N THR A 107 -3.24 6.97 4.06
CA THR A 107 -3.90 5.67 3.92
C THR A 107 -3.46 5.03 2.59
N ALA A 108 -3.10 3.74 2.60
CA ALA A 108 -2.82 3.02 1.36
C ALA A 108 -4.12 2.76 0.57
N ALA A 109 -4.00 2.54 -0.74
CA ALA A 109 -5.15 2.22 -1.59
C ALA A 109 -5.79 0.87 -1.24
N PHE A 110 -4.94 -0.11 -0.92
CA PHE A 110 -5.31 -1.43 -0.43
C PHE A 110 -4.66 -1.66 0.93
N VAL A 111 -5.44 -1.99 1.95
CA VAL A 111 -4.95 -2.33 3.30
C VAL A 111 -5.43 -3.71 3.72
N SER A 112 -4.55 -4.54 4.30
CA SER A 112 -5.01 -5.77 4.96
C SER A 112 -5.93 -5.43 6.13
N GLY A 113 -5.51 -4.46 6.95
CA GLY A 113 -6.03 -4.30 8.31
C GLY A 113 -5.44 -5.35 9.27
N SER A 114 -5.75 -5.22 10.55
CA SER A 114 -5.22 -6.08 11.62
C SER A 114 -5.91 -7.45 11.64
N PHE A 115 -5.11 -8.51 11.65
CA PHE A 115 -5.55 -9.91 11.71
C PHE A 115 -4.90 -10.64 12.90
N PRO A 116 -5.53 -11.71 13.43
CA PRO A 116 -4.93 -12.59 14.42
C PRO A 116 -3.63 -13.24 13.92
N ALA A 117 -2.69 -13.50 14.83
CA ALA A 117 -1.46 -14.24 14.53
C ALA A 117 -1.78 -15.62 13.91
N GLY A 118 -1.02 -16.00 12.88
CA GLY A 118 -1.30 -17.21 12.09
C GLY A 118 -2.23 -17.01 10.90
N SER A 119 -2.81 -15.81 10.73
CA SER A 119 -3.55 -15.46 9.50
C SER A 119 -2.61 -15.24 8.31
N SER A 120 -3.14 -15.41 7.09
CA SER A 120 -2.38 -15.21 5.84
C SER A 120 -3.22 -14.51 4.76
N LEU A 121 -2.55 -13.85 3.82
CA LEU A 121 -3.17 -13.14 2.70
C LEU A 121 -2.58 -13.60 1.37
N THR A 122 -3.43 -13.86 0.39
CA THR A 122 -3.04 -14.02 -1.03
C THR A 122 -3.74 -12.96 -1.87
N ILE A 123 -2.99 -12.25 -2.71
CA ILE A 123 -3.50 -11.22 -3.62
C ILE A 123 -3.27 -11.69 -5.06
N ALA A 124 -4.36 -11.90 -5.80
CA ALA A 124 -4.34 -12.10 -7.25
C ALA A 124 -4.80 -10.80 -7.92
N ASN A 125 -3.85 -9.97 -8.36
CA ASN A 125 -4.13 -8.67 -8.97
C ASN A 125 -4.08 -8.74 -10.50
N SER A 126 -5.23 -8.55 -11.14
CA SER A 126 -5.33 -8.29 -12.59
C SER A 126 -5.74 -6.84 -12.91
N GLY A 127 -5.95 -6.01 -11.88
CA GLY A 127 -6.34 -4.61 -11.99
C GLY A 127 -5.19 -3.64 -11.71
N ARG A 128 -5.52 -2.46 -11.16
CA ARG A 128 -4.55 -1.42 -10.78
C ARG A 128 -4.73 -1.06 -9.31
N ILE A 129 -3.68 -1.18 -8.51
CA ILE A 129 -3.66 -0.70 -7.13
C ILE A 129 -2.72 0.50 -7.05
N GLU A 130 -3.23 1.67 -6.72
CA GLU A 130 -2.48 2.92 -6.92
C GLU A 130 -2.63 3.91 -5.76
N GLY A 131 -1.49 4.28 -5.18
CA GLY A 131 -1.40 5.29 -4.12
C GLY A 131 -1.69 6.70 -4.63
N ARG A 132 -2.12 7.59 -3.73
CA ARG A 132 -2.36 9.01 -4.06
C ARG A 132 -1.05 9.77 -4.26
N GLY A 133 -1.00 10.69 -5.22
CA GLY A 133 0.12 11.61 -5.36
C GLY A 133 0.27 12.55 -4.16
N GLY A 134 1.50 12.93 -3.85
CA GLY A 134 1.84 13.94 -2.84
C GLY A 134 1.55 15.35 -3.32
N ASN A 135 0.98 16.20 -2.46
CA ASN A 135 0.71 17.59 -2.81
C ASN A 135 2.03 18.37 -2.94
N GLY A 136 2.11 19.30 -3.90
CA GLY A 136 3.25 20.20 -4.05
C GLY A 136 3.39 21.17 -2.87
N GLY A 137 4.64 21.55 -2.57
CA GLY A 137 4.98 22.46 -1.49
C GLY A 137 4.65 23.92 -1.82
N LYS A 138 4.27 24.70 -0.81
CA LYS A 138 4.03 26.14 -0.96
C LYS A 138 5.34 26.88 -1.23
N GLY A 139 5.35 27.85 -2.15
CA GLY A 139 6.50 28.73 -2.39
C GLY A 139 6.79 29.68 -1.21
N GLY A 140 8.06 30.02 -0.98
CA GLY A 140 8.45 30.97 0.07
C GLY A 140 7.96 32.39 -0.19
N GLY A 141 7.52 33.11 0.84
CA GLY A 141 6.82 34.39 0.66
C GLY A 141 7.06 35.42 1.76
N LEU A 142 6.28 36.51 1.69
CA LEU A 142 6.35 37.63 2.62
C LEU A 142 6.12 37.16 4.06
N GLY A 143 7.15 37.25 4.91
CA GLY A 143 7.09 36.87 6.32
C GLY A 143 7.05 35.36 6.60
N GLY A 144 7.30 34.49 5.62
CA GLY A 144 7.21 33.04 5.88
C GLY A 144 7.98 32.15 4.90
N ALA A 145 8.58 31.10 5.46
CA ALA A 145 9.11 29.99 4.69
C ALA A 145 8.03 29.34 3.81
N GLY A 146 8.46 28.80 2.67
CA GLY A 146 7.69 27.82 1.91
C GLY A 146 7.71 26.45 2.59
N SER A 147 7.25 25.42 1.88
CA SER A 147 7.22 24.05 2.40
C SER A 147 7.84 23.05 1.44
N ALA A 148 8.30 21.93 2.00
CA ALA A 148 8.59 20.74 1.22
C ALA A 148 7.32 20.22 0.53
N GLY A 149 7.50 19.41 -0.51
CA GLY A 149 6.42 18.63 -1.10
C GLY A 149 5.97 17.50 -0.17
N GLY A 150 4.68 17.18 -0.18
CA GLY A 150 4.14 16.02 0.53
C GLY A 150 4.61 14.70 -0.11
N ALA A 151 4.83 13.68 0.71
CA ALA A 151 5.15 12.34 0.22
C ALA A 151 3.97 11.72 -0.56
N GLY A 152 4.27 10.86 -1.53
CA GLY A 152 3.27 10.01 -2.18
C GLY A 152 2.73 8.94 -1.22
N GLY A 153 1.46 8.57 -1.39
CA GLY A 153 0.83 7.49 -0.62
C GLY A 153 1.20 6.10 -1.12
N ALA A 154 1.14 5.11 -0.23
CA ALA A 154 1.39 3.72 -0.61
C ALA A 154 0.24 3.11 -1.43
N ALA A 155 0.55 2.16 -2.31
CA ALA A 155 -0.48 1.37 -3.00
C ALA A 155 -1.05 0.26 -2.10
N VAL A 156 -0.18 -0.63 -1.61
CA VAL A 156 -0.55 -1.75 -0.73
C VAL A 156 0.09 -1.57 0.65
N SER A 157 -0.65 -1.84 1.72
CA SER A 157 -0.10 -1.97 3.07
C SER A 157 -0.67 -3.23 3.74
N VAL A 158 0.22 -4.15 4.16
CA VAL A 158 -0.15 -5.44 4.75
C VAL A 158 0.51 -5.63 6.10
N THR A 159 -0.21 -6.26 7.03
CA THR A 159 0.25 -6.55 8.39
C THR A 159 0.10 -8.05 8.71
N VAL A 160 0.29 -8.89 7.68
CA VAL A 160 0.28 -10.36 7.72
C VAL A 160 1.20 -10.90 6.63
N PRO A 161 1.72 -12.14 6.76
CA PRO A 161 2.42 -12.81 5.66
C PRO A 161 1.55 -12.83 4.41
N THR A 162 2.09 -12.28 3.31
CA THR A 162 1.33 -12.00 2.09
C THR A 162 1.99 -12.62 0.86
N THR A 163 1.21 -13.33 0.05
CA THR A 163 1.62 -13.82 -1.27
C THR A 163 0.96 -13.00 -2.38
N ILE A 164 1.71 -12.51 -3.37
CA ILE A 164 1.19 -11.70 -4.47
C ILE A 164 1.45 -12.37 -5.83
N ASN A 165 0.38 -12.55 -6.59
CA ASN A 165 0.36 -12.86 -8.01
C ASN A 165 -0.10 -11.60 -8.78
N ASN A 166 0.80 -10.89 -9.44
CA ASN A 166 0.52 -9.59 -10.05
C ASN A 166 0.56 -9.66 -11.59
N ILE A 167 -0.61 -9.72 -12.23
CA ILE A 167 -0.77 -9.60 -13.68
C ILE A 167 -1.07 -8.14 -14.06
N GLY A 168 -1.67 -7.38 -13.15
CA GLY A 168 -1.94 -5.95 -13.26
C GLY A 168 -0.77 -5.06 -12.82
N THR A 169 -1.09 -3.93 -12.17
CA THR A 169 -0.10 -2.97 -11.64
C THR A 169 -0.31 -2.63 -10.16
N ILE A 170 0.80 -2.34 -9.47
CA ILE A 170 0.87 -1.89 -8.07
C ILE A 170 1.82 -0.70 -7.99
N TYR A 171 1.29 0.51 -7.93
CA TYR A 171 2.06 1.75 -8.05
C TYR A 171 1.87 2.68 -6.85
N GLY A 172 2.92 2.89 -6.06
CA GLY A 172 2.93 3.97 -5.08
C GLY A 172 2.79 5.34 -5.74
N GLY A 173 2.12 6.28 -5.08
CA GLY A 173 1.94 7.64 -5.60
C GLY A 173 3.27 8.37 -5.76
N GLY A 174 3.33 9.33 -6.69
CA GLY A 174 4.50 10.20 -6.82
C GLY A 174 4.58 11.22 -5.69
N GLY A 175 5.78 11.61 -5.26
CA GLY A 175 5.97 12.70 -4.31
C GLY A 175 5.62 14.07 -4.92
N GLY A 176 5.16 15.02 -4.11
CA GLY A 176 4.97 16.40 -4.57
C GLY A 176 6.30 17.13 -4.72
N GLY A 177 6.41 18.08 -5.66
CA GLY A 177 7.59 18.94 -5.78
C GLY A 177 7.69 19.94 -4.63
N GLY A 178 8.90 20.37 -4.28
CA GLY A 178 9.12 21.37 -3.24
C GLY A 178 8.76 22.79 -3.68
N GLY A 179 8.45 23.67 -2.73
CA GLY A 179 8.28 25.09 -3.02
C GLY A 179 9.59 25.78 -3.42
N GLY A 180 9.48 26.83 -4.23
CA GLY A 180 10.60 27.69 -4.61
C GLY A 180 11.03 28.67 -3.53
N GLN A 181 12.28 29.14 -3.62
CA GLN A 181 12.87 30.12 -2.70
C GLN A 181 12.29 31.55 -2.91
N VAL A 182 12.22 32.35 -1.84
CA VAL A 182 11.92 33.80 -1.91
C VAL A 182 13.18 34.62 -2.21
N ALA A 183 13.08 35.68 -3.02
CA ALA A 183 14.22 36.53 -3.39
C ALA A 183 14.37 37.77 -2.49
N GLY A 184 15.59 37.99 -2.01
CA GLY A 184 16.02 39.20 -1.31
C GLY A 184 15.62 39.32 0.17
N THR A 185 16.41 40.08 0.92
CA THR A 185 16.12 40.46 2.34
C THR A 185 14.95 41.43 2.47
N HIS A 186 14.69 42.21 1.42
CA HIS A 186 13.56 43.15 1.31
C HIS A 186 12.48 42.65 0.33
N LEU A 187 12.22 41.34 0.32
CA LEU A 187 10.87 40.83 0.13
C LEU A 187 10.19 41.14 -1.24
N ASN A 188 10.98 41.22 -2.32
CA ASN A 188 10.47 41.70 -3.60
C ASN A 188 9.78 40.65 -4.49
N SER A 189 10.14 39.37 -4.39
CA SER A 189 9.61 38.33 -5.30
C SER A 189 9.42 36.98 -4.60
N GLY A 190 8.19 36.46 -4.62
CA GLY A 190 7.85 35.17 -4.00
C GLY A 190 8.37 33.95 -4.77
N GLY A 191 8.51 32.82 -4.08
CA GLY A 191 8.80 31.53 -4.70
C GLY A 191 7.57 30.90 -5.36
N GLY A 192 7.79 30.13 -6.42
CA GLY A 192 6.76 29.36 -7.10
C GLY A 192 6.30 28.15 -6.28
N GLY A 193 5.05 27.73 -6.46
CA GLY A 193 4.51 26.53 -5.81
C GLY A 193 4.99 25.24 -6.48
N GLY A 194 5.30 24.20 -5.72
CA GLY A 194 5.70 22.90 -6.26
C GLY A 194 4.55 22.18 -6.99
N GLY A 195 4.87 21.32 -7.94
CA GLY A 195 3.88 20.52 -8.67
C GLY A 195 3.39 19.31 -7.87
N GLY A 196 2.15 18.87 -8.11
CA GLY A 196 1.61 17.66 -7.48
C GLY A 196 2.16 16.36 -8.08
N GLY A 197 2.39 15.34 -7.26
CA GLY A 197 2.82 14.02 -7.72
C GLY A 197 1.72 13.24 -8.45
N VAL A 198 2.10 12.22 -9.22
CA VAL A 198 1.16 11.34 -9.95
C VAL A 198 0.31 10.48 -9.00
N GLY A 199 -0.96 10.27 -9.34
CA GLY A 199 -1.87 9.36 -8.64
C GLY A 199 -3.32 9.42 -9.14
N VAL A 200 -4.17 8.49 -8.67
CA VAL A 200 -5.56 8.33 -9.14
C VAL A 200 -6.44 9.54 -8.81
N SER A 201 -7.48 9.73 -9.63
CA SER A 201 -8.52 10.78 -9.60
C SER A 201 -8.00 12.21 -9.84
N SER A 202 -7.00 12.67 -9.09
CA SER A 202 -6.42 14.01 -9.22
C SER A 202 -5.02 14.14 -8.61
N GLY A 203 -4.24 13.04 -8.62
CA GLY A 203 -2.84 13.03 -8.16
C GLY A 203 -2.63 13.68 -6.79
N GLY A 204 -1.56 14.45 -6.68
CA GLY A 204 -1.43 15.49 -5.67
C GLY A 204 -1.91 16.85 -6.19
N ALA A 205 -2.42 17.70 -5.30
CA ALA A 205 -2.67 19.10 -5.64
C ALA A 205 -1.35 19.84 -5.88
N GLY A 206 -1.36 20.88 -6.72
CA GLY A 206 -0.24 21.81 -6.83
C GLY A 206 -0.11 22.67 -5.58
N GLY A 207 1.12 23.02 -5.20
CA GLY A 207 1.41 23.97 -4.15
C GLY A 207 1.10 25.40 -4.59
N THR A 208 0.75 26.27 -3.65
CA THR A 208 0.48 27.68 -3.95
C THR A 208 1.77 28.46 -4.17
N GLY A 209 1.75 29.35 -5.18
CA GLY A 209 2.77 30.38 -5.34
C GLY A 209 2.66 31.43 -4.22
N ALA A 210 3.76 32.08 -3.90
CA ALA A 210 3.76 33.23 -3.00
C ALA A 210 3.37 34.54 -3.70
N ALA A 211 3.16 35.60 -2.91
CA ALA A 211 2.88 36.95 -3.44
C ALA A 211 4.02 37.52 -4.30
N ALA A 212 3.77 38.66 -4.94
CA ALA A 212 4.69 39.33 -5.87
C ALA A 212 5.02 38.48 -7.13
N GLY A 213 3.98 38.04 -7.83
CA GLY A 213 4.07 37.49 -9.19
C GLY A 213 4.41 36.00 -9.31
N ALA A 214 4.56 35.26 -8.21
CA ALA A 214 4.86 33.84 -8.29
C ALA A 214 3.63 33.00 -8.67
N SER A 215 3.84 31.95 -9.44
CA SER A 215 2.77 31.04 -9.90
C SER A 215 2.63 29.84 -8.98
N SER A 216 1.41 29.34 -8.83
CA SER A 216 1.15 28.02 -8.25
C SER A 216 1.66 26.91 -9.16
N GLY A 217 2.03 25.77 -8.56
CA GLY A 217 2.32 24.56 -9.31
C GLY A 217 1.04 23.94 -9.88
N ALA A 218 1.19 23.13 -10.94
CA ALA A 218 0.09 22.33 -11.46
C ALA A 218 -0.20 21.14 -10.54
N GLY A 219 -1.46 20.69 -10.52
CA GLY A 219 -1.80 19.39 -9.95
C GLY A 219 -1.20 18.24 -10.76
N GLY A 220 -0.92 17.12 -10.09
CA GLY A 220 -0.63 15.86 -10.76
C GLY A 220 -1.90 15.21 -11.29
N THR A 221 -1.76 14.33 -12.27
CA THR A 221 -2.85 13.54 -12.84
C THR A 221 -2.59 12.05 -12.64
N ILE A 222 -3.46 11.21 -13.21
CA ILE A 222 -3.26 9.76 -13.28
C ILE A 222 -2.11 9.34 -14.24
N SER A 223 -1.61 10.24 -15.07
CA SER A 223 -0.63 9.94 -16.13
C SER A 223 0.62 10.83 -16.12
N ALA A 224 0.56 12.02 -15.54
CA ALA A 224 1.65 12.98 -15.55
C ALA A 224 1.76 13.73 -14.21
N ALA A 225 2.99 14.03 -13.78
CA ALA A 225 3.22 14.87 -12.62
C ALA A 225 2.92 16.34 -12.96
N GLY A 226 2.51 17.10 -11.95
CA GLY A 226 2.37 18.54 -12.07
C GLY A 226 3.74 19.21 -12.23
N ALA A 227 3.82 20.18 -13.14
CA ALA A 227 4.95 21.11 -13.21
C ALA A 227 4.96 22.03 -11.97
N GLY A 228 6.15 22.44 -11.54
CA GLY A 228 6.28 23.52 -10.56
C GLY A 228 5.96 24.88 -11.20
N GLY A 229 5.42 25.79 -10.39
CA GLY A 229 5.12 27.16 -10.82
C GLY A 229 6.37 28.02 -10.94
N ALA A 230 6.33 29.01 -11.83
CA ALA A 230 7.38 30.03 -11.93
C ALA A 230 7.52 30.83 -10.61
N GLY A 231 8.75 31.20 -10.26
CA GLY A 231 8.99 32.19 -9.22
C GLY A 231 8.57 33.59 -9.67
N GLY A 232 8.28 34.45 -8.71
CA GLY A 232 7.86 35.82 -8.96
C GLY A 232 8.97 36.70 -9.52
N ASN A 233 8.60 37.79 -10.17
CA ASN A 233 9.50 38.80 -10.70
C ASN A 233 8.87 40.18 -10.51
N ASN A 234 9.60 41.09 -9.87
CA ASN A 234 9.15 42.46 -9.56
C ASN A 234 9.83 43.52 -10.44
N GLY A 235 10.32 43.13 -11.63
CA GLY A 235 10.98 44.02 -12.61
C GLY A 235 12.38 44.50 -12.23
N GLY A 236 12.70 44.62 -10.94
CA GLY A 236 13.99 45.10 -10.42
C GLY A 236 15.10 44.06 -10.29
N GLY A 237 15.11 42.99 -11.10
CA GLY A 237 16.17 41.95 -11.09
C GLY A 237 16.05 40.87 -9.99
N TYR A 238 15.15 41.04 -9.02
CA TYR A 238 14.80 40.00 -8.05
C TYR A 238 13.86 38.97 -8.67
N ILE A 239 14.28 37.71 -8.75
CA ILE A 239 13.50 36.61 -9.29
C ILE A 239 13.44 35.51 -8.23
N GLY A 240 12.23 35.13 -7.83
CA GLY A 240 12.02 34.00 -6.91
C GLY A 240 12.40 32.68 -7.55
N GLY A 241 12.70 31.68 -6.73
CA GLY A 241 12.91 30.32 -7.21
C GLY A 241 11.61 29.70 -7.75
N SER A 242 11.70 28.89 -8.79
CA SER A 242 10.59 28.07 -9.27
C SER A 242 10.21 26.98 -8.25
N GLY A 243 8.97 26.50 -8.30
CA GLY A 243 8.62 25.24 -7.64
C GLY A 243 9.28 24.05 -8.34
N GLY A 244 9.54 22.98 -7.59
CA GLY A 244 9.94 21.69 -8.16
C GLY A 244 8.77 20.99 -8.84
N ALA A 245 9.02 20.16 -9.84
CA ALA A 245 8.00 19.28 -10.41
C ALA A 245 7.64 18.14 -9.45
N GLY A 246 6.42 17.61 -9.55
CA GLY A 246 6.03 16.37 -8.88
C GLY A 246 6.76 15.15 -9.45
N GLY A 247 6.76 14.06 -8.69
CA GLY A 247 7.26 12.76 -9.09
C GLY A 247 6.23 11.94 -9.87
N GLY A 248 6.70 11.05 -10.75
CA GLY A 248 5.89 9.97 -11.32
C GLY A 248 5.53 8.91 -10.27
N TYR A 249 4.71 7.92 -10.65
CA TYR A 249 4.44 6.75 -9.81
C TYR A 249 5.74 6.14 -9.26
N GLY A 250 5.83 6.00 -7.94
CA GLY A 250 6.99 5.44 -7.26
C GLY A 250 8.25 6.31 -7.26
N ALA A 251 8.16 7.59 -7.68
CA ALA A 251 9.28 8.52 -7.70
C ALA A 251 9.07 9.70 -6.74
N ALA A 252 10.17 10.24 -6.21
CA ALA A 252 10.15 11.46 -5.40
C ALA A 252 9.85 12.69 -6.28
N GLY A 253 9.33 13.75 -5.67
CA GLY A 253 9.25 15.06 -6.30
C GLY A 253 10.63 15.73 -6.40
N ALA A 254 10.77 16.69 -7.30
CA ALA A 254 11.96 17.54 -7.37
C ALA A 254 11.94 18.62 -6.28
N SER A 255 13.12 19.03 -5.81
CA SER A 255 13.26 20.23 -4.98
C SER A 255 12.89 21.50 -5.75
N GLY A 256 12.49 22.55 -5.03
CA GLY A 256 12.33 23.88 -5.61
C GLY A 256 13.66 24.49 -6.08
N GLY A 257 13.56 25.48 -6.96
CA GLY A 257 14.69 26.29 -7.41
C GLY A 257 15.12 27.32 -6.36
N THR A 258 16.39 27.73 -6.45
CA THR A 258 16.94 28.89 -5.76
C THR A 258 16.51 30.20 -6.43
N ALA A 259 16.43 31.28 -5.65
CA ALA A 259 16.17 32.63 -6.13
C ALA A 259 17.42 33.28 -6.75
N SER A 260 17.27 34.38 -7.49
CA SER A 260 18.39 35.12 -8.09
C SER A 260 19.32 35.80 -7.08
N THR A 261 18.88 35.94 -5.83
CA THR A 261 19.65 36.46 -4.70
C THR A 261 19.36 35.63 -3.45
N THR A 262 20.32 35.56 -2.52
CA THR A 262 20.16 34.82 -1.27
C THR A 262 19.07 35.42 -0.38
N GLY A 263 17.90 34.78 -0.36
CA GLY A 263 16.90 34.98 0.70
C GLY A 263 17.28 34.23 1.99
N PRO A 264 16.66 34.56 3.14
CA PRO A 264 16.97 33.94 4.44
C PRO A 264 16.53 32.47 4.57
N TYR A 265 15.75 31.96 3.62
CA TYR A 265 15.30 30.58 3.56
C TYR A 265 15.84 29.91 2.29
N GLY A 266 16.11 28.60 2.35
CA GLY A 266 16.54 27.82 1.17
C GLY A 266 15.39 27.34 0.28
N PRO A 267 15.70 26.73 -0.87
CA PRO A 267 14.72 25.95 -1.63
C PRO A 267 14.24 24.75 -0.82
N TYR A 268 12.99 24.33 -1.02
CA TYR A 268 12.41 23.24 -0.24
C TYR A 268 12.52 21.91 -1.00
N ALA A 269 12.72 20.82 -0.27
CA ALA A 269 12.83 19.48 -0.85
C ALA A 269 11.50 19.00 -1.48
N GLY A 270 11.61 18.16 -2.50
CA GLY A 270 10.48 17.36 -2.96
C GLY A 270 10.10 16.28 -1.94
N GLY A 271 8.84 15.88 -1.96
CA GLY A 271 8.33 14.79 -1.14
C GLY A 271 8.83 13.43 -1.62
N ALA A 272 8.93 12.47 -0.68
CA ALA A 272 9.35 11.11 -0.98
C ALA A 272 8.36 10.37 -1.90
N ALA A 273 8.87 9.36 -2.60
CA ALA A 273 8.05 8.39 -3.34
C ALA A 273 7.09 7.64 -2.41
N GLY A 274 5.86 7.39 -2.87
CA GLY A 274 4.98 6.41 -2.24
C GLY A 274 5.47 4.99 -2.49
N ALA A 275 5.33 4.13 -1.49
CA ALA A 275 5.69 2.71 -1.59
C ALA A 275 4.71 1.94 -2.50
N ALA A 276 5.23 0.97 -3.26
CA ALA A 276 4.38 0.01 -3.95
C ALA A 276 3.70 -0.93 -2.93
N VAL A 277 4.51 -1.48 -2.02
CA VAL A 277 4.04 -2.35 -0.94
C VAL A 277 4.75 -1.99 0.36
N GLN A 278 3.96 -1.74 1.41
CA GLN A 278 4.41 -1.71 2.80
C GLN A 278 4.08 -3.07 3.41
N ALA A 279 5.09 -3.90 3.63
CA ALA A 279 5.00 -5.19 4.28
C ALA A 279 5.00 -5.08 5.81
N ASN A 280 5.38 -3.93 6.37
CA ASN A 280 5.33 -3.62 7.81
C ASN A 280 6.04 -4.68 8.69
N GLY A 281 7.15 -5.24 8.21
CA GLY A 281 7.92 -6.29 8.88
C GLY A 281 7.43 -7.73 8.67
N TYR A 282 6.39 -7.95 7.86
CA TYR A 282 5.90 -9.29 7.51
C TYR A 282 6.52 -9.83 6.21
N THR A 283 6.57 -11.15 6.07
CA THR A 283 7.07 -11.80 4.85
C THR A 283 6.19 -11.48 3.64
N LEU A 284 6.81 -10.99 2.56
CA LEU A 284 6.17 -10.76 1.27
C LEU A 284 6.74 -11.71 0.22
N THR A 285 5.89 -12.58 -0.33
CA THR A 285 6.26 -13.56 -1.37
C THR A 285 5.61 -13.16 -2.69
N TRP A 286 6.38 -13.08 -3.76
CA TRP A 286 5.84 -12.84 -5.11
C TRP A 286 5.87 -14.14 -5.92
N THR A 287 4.73 -14.54 -6.47
CA THR A 287 4.63 -15.67 -7.41
C THR A 287 4.69 -15.21 -8.87
N SER A 288 4.34 -13.96 -9.15
CA SER A 288 4.57 -13.31 -10.45
C SER A 288 4.58 -11.78 -10.33
N GLY A 289 5.09 -11.10 -11.35
CA GLY A 289 4.82 -9.68 -11.58
C GLY A 289 5.53 -8.67 -10.68
N ASN A 290 6.62 -9.07 -10.02
CA ASN A 290 7.53 -8.15 -9.33
C ASN A 290 8.61 -7.64 -10.29
N ASN A 291 8.29 -6.59 -11.05
CA ASN A 291 9.20 -5.96 -12.01
C ASN A 291 8.86 -4.47 -12.19
N SER A 292 9.74 -3.71 -12.84
CA SER A 292 9.62 -2.25 -12.99
C SER A 292 8.50 -1.77 -13.92
N THR A 293 7.89 -2.66 -14.72
CA THR A 293 6.74 -2.31 -15.57
C THR A 293 5.40 -2.51 -14.86
N GLN A 294 5.36 -3.33 -13.81
CA GLN A 294 4.14 -3.65 -13.06
C GLN A 294 4.16 -3.15 -11.60
N VAL A 295 5.34 -2.88 -11.03
CA VAL A 295 5.52 -2.43 -9.65
C VAL A 295 6.38 -1.16 -9.66
N LYS A 296 5.87 -0.08 -9.05
CA LYS A 296 6.57 1.22 -8.99
C LYS A 296 6.51 1.81 -7.60
N GLY A 297 7.68 2.16 -7.08
CA GLY A 297 7.88 2.63 -5.71
C GLY A 297 8.60 1.57 -4.87
N PRO A 298 9.17 1.94 -3.72
CA PRO A 298 9.88 1.01 -2.86
C PRO A 298 8.92 -0.07 -2.32
N ILE A 299 9.51 -1.22 -1.99
CA ILE A 299 8.91 -2.26 -1.16
C ILE A 299 9.62 -2.18 0.19
N GLN A 300 8.87 -2.06 1.29
CA GLN A 300 9.38 -1.73 2.64
C GLN A 300 8.74 -2.58 3.73
#